data_AF-A0A6V8EIJ6-F1
#
_entry.id   AF-A0A6V8EIJ6-F1
#
_cell.length_a   1.000
_cell.length_b   1.000
_cell.length_c   1.000
_cell.angle_alpha   90.00
_cell.angle_beta   90.00
_cell.angle_gamma   90.00
#
_symmetry.space_group_name_H-M   'P 1'
#
loop_
_entity.id
_entity.type
_entity.pdbx_description
1 polymer ?
#
loop_
_entity_poly.entity_id
_entity_poly.type
_entity_poly.pdbx_seq_one_letter_code
_entity_poly.pdbx_strand_id
1 'polypeptide(L)'
;MNITRRGFLQGAIGIAGAGMTGALTVPALKTLLPPPITRCNPDDAHETLTYKKEEGKWYEDKGGDIAKIEDFNLWDVAIVNWAPKELEEELGNCEIQLALAKVPSEDSMEGLGISVDEGNAMMMAYHTYKCPHLCCKPVFTAQGKSTISGNDFENMFLCPCHLSLFDPLDVIKNIDEQGREVMAAKLLEGPAPYGLPVVPIAEKDGGLIGLTTHLDWLKYCGQG
;
A
#
# COMPACT_ATOMS: atom_id res chain seq x y z
N MET A 1 -53.08 -27.05 -3.41
CA MET A 1 -53.14 -26.86 -1.94
C MET A 1 -54.17 -25.79 -1.64
N ASN A 2 -55.22 -26.09 -0.86
CA ASN A 2 -56.20 -25.08 -0.46
C ASN A 2 -55.66 -24.29 0.73
N ILE A 3 -55.39 -23.00 0.52
CA ILE A 3 -54.96 -22.09 1.59
C ILE A 3 -56.14 -21.88 2.54
N THR A 4 -56.00 -22.30 3.80
CA THR A 4 -57.00 -22.02 4.83
C THR A 4 -56.85 -20.57 5.31
N ARG A 5 -57.94 -19.95 5.77
CA ARG A 5 -57.91 -18.60 6.36
C ARG A 5 -56.86 -18.46 7.47
N ARG A 6 -56.67 -19.53 8.27
CA ARG A 6 -55.65 -19.60 9.33
C ARG A 6 -54.23 -19.70 8.77
N GLY A 7 -54.01 -20.49 7.72
CA GLY A 7 -52.72 -20.56 7.02
C GLY A 7 -52.33 -19.24 6.37
N PHE A 8 -53.30 -18.51 5.80
CA PHE A 8 -53.08 -17.16 5.28
C PHE A 8 -52.66 -16.18 6.39
N LEU A 9 -53.38 -16.15 7.52
CA LEU A 9 -53.04 -15.26 8.64
C LEU A 9 -51.68 -15.59 9.28
N GLN A 10 -51.34 -16.87 9.44
CA GLN A 10 -50.03 -17.30 9.94
C GLN A 10 -48.90 -16.89 9.00
N GLY A 11 -49.11 -17.04 7.68
CA GLY A 11 -48.17 -16.55 6.67
C GLY A 11 -47.98 -15.03 6.74
N ALA A 12 -49.08 -14.28 6.84
CA ALA A 12 -49.04 -12.82 6.93
C ALA A 12 -48.30 -12.30 8.17
N ILE A 13 -48.55 -12.91 9.35
CA ILE A 13 -47.85 -12.55 10.60
C ILE A 13 -46.36 -12.90 10.51
N GLY A 14 -46.02 -14.06 9.93
CA GLY A 14 -44.63 -14.46 9.72
C GLY A 14 -43.87 -13.46 8.84
N ILE A 15 -44.47 -13.00 7.75
CA ILE A 15 -43.89 -11.99 6.85
C ILE A 15 -43.73 -10.64 7.56
N ALA A 16 -44.75 -10.20 8.31
CA ALA A 16 -44.70 -8.95 9.05
C ALA A 16 -43.58 -8.97 10.13
N GLY A 17 -43.46 -10.08 10.86
CA GLY A 17 -42.40 -10.29 11.85
C GLY A 17 -41.00 -10.27 11.23
N ALA A 18 -40.80 -10.98 10.12
CA ALA A 18 -39.53 -10.96 9.39
C ALA A 18 -39.20 -9.57 8.82
N GLY A 19 -40.20 -8.86 8.30
CA GLY A 19 -40.07 -7.50 7.78
C GLY A 19 -39.67 -6.50 8.88
N MET A 20 -40.29 -6.57 10.06
CA MET A 20 -39.95 -5.72 11.20
C MET A 20 -38.53 -6.01 11.72
N THR A 21 -38.14 -7.28 11.84
CA THR A 21 -36.77 -7.65 12.23
C THR A 21 -35.76 -7.09 11.24
N GLY A 22 -35.96 -7.29 9.93
CA GLY A 22 -35.07 -6.74 8.91
C GLY A 22 -34.98 -5.21 8.92
N ALA A 23 -36.12 -4.54 9.09
CA ALA A 23 -36.18 -3.07 9.14
C ALA A 23 -35.49 -2.47 10.36
N LEU A 24 -35.32 -3.23 11.46
CA LEU A 24 -34.62 -2.77 12.66
C LEU A 24 -33.14 -3.17 12.67
N THR A 25 -32.81 -4.39 12.24
CA THR A 25 -31.44 -4.91 12.29
C THR A 25 -30.55 -4.30 11.22
N VAL A 26 -31.06 -4.08 10.00
CA VAL A 26 -30.25 -3.54 8.90
C VAL A 26 -29.78 -2.11 9.19
N PRO A 27 -30.62 -1.15 9.61
CA PRO A 27 -30.15 0.19 9.95
C PRO A 27 -29.22 0.19 11.16
N ALA A 28 -29.49 -0.62 12.19
CA ALA A 28 -28.61 -0.74 13.34
C ALA A 28 -27.22 -1.25 12.95
N LEU A 29 -27.13 -2.28 12.09
CA LEU A 29 -25.85 -2.76 11.57
C LEU A 29 -25.18 -1.72 10.65
N LYS A 30 -25.95 -0.97 9.86
CA LYS A 30 -25.41 0.11 9.02
C LYS A 30 -24.79 1.25 9.82
N THR A 31 -25.19 1.48 11.08
CA THR A 31 -24.50 2.45 11.95
C THR A 31 -23.09 2.03 12.37
N LEU A 32 -22.74 0.76 12.21
CA LEU A 32 -21.37 0.26 12.43
C LEU A 32 -20.51 0.39 11.17
N LEU A 33 -21.11 0.62 10.00
CA LEU A 33 -20.36 0.89 8.78
C LEU A 33 -19.85 2.33 8.86
N PRO A 34 -18.54 2.55 8.65
CA PRO A 34 -18.02 3.91 8.55
C PRO A 34 -18.76 4.63 7.40
N PRO A 35 -19.27 5.85 7.63
CA PRO A 35 -19.92 6.61 6.57
C PRO A 35 -18.93 6.88 5.43
N PRO A 36 -19.37 6.89 4.16
CA PRO A 36 -18.56 7.38 3.05
C PRO A 36 -18.39 8.88 3.26
N ILE A 37 -17.21 9.29 3.72
CA ILE A 37 -16.86 10.69 3.91
C ILE A 37 -15.67 10.94 3.00
N THR A 38 -15.77 11.90 2.09
CA THR A 38 -14.58 12.58 1.55
C THR A 38 -13.97 13.36 2.71
N ARG A 39 -12.97 12.77 3.35
CA ARG A 39 -12.22 13.29 4.50
C ARG A 39 -11.08 14.21 4.07
N CYS A 40 -10.60 14.05 2.84
CA CYS A 40 -9.39 14.70 2.41
C CYS A 40 -9.66 16.13 1.92
N ASN A 41 -8.79 17.05 2.31
CA ASN A 41 -8.82 18.41 1.80
C ASN A 41 -8.22 18.42 0.38
N PRO A 42 -8.98 18.79 -0.67
CA PRO A 42 -8.47 18.77 -2.04
C PRO A 42 -7.27 19.69 -2.29
N ASP A 43 -7.09 20.70 -1.45
CA ASP A 43 -5.98 21.66 -1.52
C ASP A 43 -4.66 21.06 -1.01
N ASP A 44 -4.73 19.99 -0.20
CA ASP A 44 -3.56 19.29 0.32
C ASP A 44 -3.11 18.15 -0.60
N ALA A 45 -3.87 17.86 -1.67
CA ALA A 45 -3.56 16.77 -2.59
C ALA A 45 -2.40 17.13 -3.54
N HIS A 46 -1.42 16.24 -3.65
CA HIS A 46 -0.25 16.41 -4.50
C HIS A 46 0.24 15.07 -5.08
N GLU A 47 0.66 15.10 -6.35
CA GLU A 47 1.25 13.93 -7.04
C GLU A 47 2.75 13.75 -6.71
N THR A 48 3.41 14.80 -6.23
CA THR A 48 4.84 14.82 -5.89
C THR A 48 5.15 13.97 -4.68
N LEU A 49 6.32 13.34 -4.68
CA LEU A 49 6.88 12.64 -3.53
C LEU A 49 7.62 13.65 -2.66
N THR A 50 7.11 13.92 -1.46
CA THR A 50 7.73 14.88 -0.54
C THR A 50 8.39 14.15 0.63
N TYR A 51 9.57 14.58 1.07
CA TYR A 51 10.24 13.90 2.18
C TYR A 51 9.41 13.99 3.46
N LYS A 52 9.22 12.84 4.12
CA LYS A 52 8.68 12.82 5.46
C LYS A 52 9.76 13.30 6.43
N LYS A 53 9.43 14.24 7.32
CA LYS A 53 10.35 14.64 8.37
C LYS A 53 10.60 13.48 9.35
N GLU A 54 11.85 13.04 9.47
CA GLU A 54 12.26 11.94 10.36
C GLU A 54 13.68 12.20 10.91
N GLU A 55 13.80 12.25 12.24
CA GLU A 55 15.07 12.53 12.93
C GLU A 55 16.07 11.38 12.77
N GLY A 56 17.35 11.71 12.62
CA GLY A 56 18.44 10.74 12.50
C GLY A 56 18.53 10.04 11.14
N LYS A 57 17.81 10.54 10.13
CA LYS A 57 17.91 10.08 8.73
C LYS A 57 18.73 11.06 7.91
N TRP A 58 19.36 10.56 6.84
CA TRP A 58 20.18 11.40 5.95
C TRP A 58 19.38 12.53 5.27
N TYR A 59 18.05 12.38 5.19
CA TYR A 59 17.11 13.34 4.62
C TYR A 59 16.36 14.18 5.68
N GLU A 60 16.80 14.17 6.95
CA GLU A 60 16.12 14.87 8.05
C GLU A 60 15.84 16.35 7.73
N ASP A 61 16.83 17.06 7.18
CA ASP A 61 16.74 18.49 6.84
C ASP A 61 15.87 18.78 5.61
N LYS A 62 15.42 17.76 4.88
CA LYS A 62 14.63 17.88 3.65
C LYS A 62 13.13 17.73 3.90
N GLY A 63 12.69 17.55 5.14
CA GLY A 63 11.28 17.29 5.47
C GLY A 63 10.32 18.32 4.86
N GLY A 64 9.41 17.86 4.00
CA GLY A 64 8.46 18.69 3.25
C GLY A 64 8.92 19.08 1.84
N ASP A 65 10.22 18.96 1.54
CA ASP A 65 10.76 19.24 0.20
C ASP A 65 10.39 18.12 -0.78
N ILE A 66 10.29 18.48 -2.06
CA ILE A 66 10.07 17.52 -3.15
C ILE A 66 11.36 16.72 -3.36
N ALA A 67 11.22 15.39 -3.36
CA ALA A 67 12.34 14.47 -3.61
C ALA A 67 12.80 14.53 -5.06
N LYS A 68 14.12 14.51 -5.26
CA LYS A 68 14.75 14.54 -6.58
C LYS A 68 15.73 13.39 -6.74
N ILE A 69 16.06 13.06 -7.99
CA ILE A 69 16.97 11.96 -8.31
C ILE A 69 18.38 12.24 -7.75
N GLU A 70 18.84 13.48 -7.90
CA GLU A 70 20.18 13.91 -7.47
C GLU A 70 20.39 13.89 -5.95
N ASP A 71 19.32 13.75 -5.17
CA ASP A 71 19.41 13.67 -3.71
C ASP A 71 19.95 12.32 -3.21
N PHE A 72 19.92 11.26 -4.05
CA PHE A 72 20.17 9.88 -3.64
C PHE A 72 21.51 9.33 -4.13
N ASN A 73 22.27 8.73 -3.22
CA ASN A 73 23.34 7.78 -3.55
C ASN A 73 22.78 6.37 -3.69
N LEU A 74 23.57 5.45 -4.25
CA LEU A 74 23.18 4.04 -4.35
C LEU A 74 22.90 3.48 -2.95
N TRP A 75 21.77 2.79 -2.82
CA TRP A 75 21.20 2.24 -1.58
C TRP A 75 20.68 3.27 -0.57
N ASP A 76 20.65 4.55 -0.92
CA ASP A 76 19.90 5.52 -0.12
C ASP A 76 18.40 5.23 -0.23
N VAL A 77 17.75 5.17 0.93
CA VAL A 77 16.30 5.01 1.05
C VAL A 77 15.74 6.14 1.91
N ALA A 78 14.70 6.80 1.40
CA ALA A 78 13.96 7.82 2.12
C ALA A 78 12.49 7.47 2.23
N ILE A 79 11.85 7.91 3.31
CA ILE A 79 10.40 7.84 3.43
C ILE A 79 9.82 9.12 2.86
N VAL A 80 8.91 8.98 1.90
CA VAL A 80 8.22 10.09 1.25
C VAL A 80 6.72 10.00 1.47
N ASN A 81 6.07 11.15 1.59
CA ASN A 81 4.63 11.30 1.59
C ASN A 81 4.12 11.43 0.15
N TRP A 82 2.98 10.80 -0.12
CA TRP A 82 2.31 10.84 -1.41
C TRP A 82 0.80 10.91 -1.20
N ALA A 83 0.16 11.92 -1.82
CA ALA A 83 -1.23 12.29 -1.56
C ALA A 83 -1.98 12.69 -2.84
N PRO A 84 -1.99 11.87 -3.91
CA PRO A 84 -2.74 12.21 -5.11
C PRO A 84 -4.25 12.17 -4.82
N LYS A 85 -5.04 12.89 -5.61
CA LYS A 85 -6.50 13.02 -5.37
C LYS A 85 -7.22 11.67 -5.46
N GLU A 86 -6.74 10.80 -6.34
CA GLU A 86 -7.26 9.47 -6.60
C GLU A 86 -7.06 8.51 -5.42
N LEU A 87 -6.17 8.84 -4.46
CA LEU A 87 -5.89 8.00 -3.30
C LEU A 87 -7.10 7.86 -2.38
N GLU A 88 -7.89 8.92 -2.23
CA GLU A 88 -9.09 8.90 -1.41
C GLU A 88 -10.17 8.01 -2.04
N GLU A 89 -10.40 8.19 -3.35
CA GLU A 89 -11.42 7.44 -4.09
C GLU A 89 -11.07 5.95 -4.14
N GLU A 90 -9.81 5.62 -4.39
CA GLU A 90 -9.39 4.24 -4.57
C GLU A 90 -9.06 3.53 -3.25
N LEU A 91 -8.44 4.22 -2.28
CA LEU A 91 -7.92 3.58 -1.06
C LEU A 91 -8.57 4.08 0.23
N GLY A 92 -9.38 5.14 0.18
CA GLY A 92 -9.92 5.80 1.37
C GLY A 92 -8.85 6.48 2.24
N ASN A 93 -7.69 6.82 1.68
CA ASN A 93 -6.59 7.50 2.39
C ASN A 93 -6.28 8.84 1.72
N CYS A 94 -5.95 9.86 2.53
CA CYS A 94 -5.55 11.16 2.02
C CYS A 94 -4.07 11.23 1.64
N GLU A 95 -3.24 10.49 2.37
CA GLU A 95 -1.80 10.44 2.19
C GLU A 95 -1.32 9.04 2.60
N ILE A 96 -0.35 8.50 1.86
CA ILE A 96 0.39 7.31 2.27
C ILE A 96 1.90 7.57 2.25
N GLN A 97 2.65 6.74 2.97
CA GLN A 97 4.11 6.81 3.00
C GLN A 97 4.71 5.72 2.11
N LEU A 98 5.61 6.11 1.22
CA LEU A 98 6.37 5.18 0.38
C LEU A 98 7.83 5.18 0.82
N ALA A 99 8.54 4.08 0.55
CA ALA A 99 10.00 4.09 0.58
C ALA A 99 10.49 4.35 -0.83
N LEU A 100 11.12 5.50 -1.03
CA LEU A 100 11.80 5.88 -2.26
C LEU A 100 13.26 5.48 -2.13
N ALA A 101 13.77 4.70 -3.07
CA ALA A 101 15.11 4.12 -3.02
C ALA A 101 15.83 4.23 -4.36
N LYS A 102 17.15 4.47 -4.30
CA LYS A 102 18.05 4.27 -5.43
C LYS A 102 18.71 2.92 -5.31
N VAL A 103 18.41 2.01 -6.23
CA VAL A 103 18.89 0.61 -6.19
C VAL A 103 19.60 0.25 -7.49
N PRO A 104 20.45 -0.79 -7.53
CA PRO A 104 20.91 -1.38 -8.79
C PRO A 104 19.76 -1.65 -9.76
N SER A 105 20.01 -1.40 -11.04
CA SER A 105 19.00 -1.64 -12.08
C SER A 105 18.86 -3.13 -12.36
N GLU A 106 17.62 -3.60 -12.44
CA GLU A 106 17.27 -4.96 -12.87
C GLU A 106 16.16 -4.88 -13.94
N ASP A 107 16.16 -5.79 -14.91
CA ASP A 107 15.19 -5.79 -16.02
C ASP A 107 13.73 -5.87 -15.52
N SER A 108 13.53 -6.49 -14.36
CA SER A 108 12.22 -6.63 -13.72
C SER A 108 11.58 -5.30 -13.27
N MET A 109 12.36 -4.22 -13.23
CA MET A 109 11.94 -2.89 -12.81
C MET A 109 11.47 -2.01 -13.98
N GLU A 110 11.62 -2.47 -15.22
CA GLU A 110 11.26 -1.69 -16.41
C GLU A 110 9.81 -1.22 -16.37
N GLY A 111 9.59 0.08 -16.61
CA GLY A 111 8.26 0.69 -16.59
C GLY A 111 7.68 0.98 -15.18
N LEU A 112 8.40 0.62 -14.11
CA LEU A 112 8.01 0.87 -12.73
C LEU A 112 8.84 2.00 -12.10
N GLY A 113 10.14 2.03 -12.39
CA GLY A 113 11.07 3.05 -11.90
C GLY A 113 11.60 3.98 -12.98
N ILE A 114 12.55 4.82 -12.57
CA ILE A 114 13.29 5.71 -13.47
C ILE A 114 14.74 5.24 -13.53
N SER A 115 15.22 4.99 -14.74
CA SER A 115 16.61 4.58 -15.00
C SER A 115 17.56 5.77 -14.80
N VAL A 116 18.61 5.56 -14.00
CA VAL A 116 19.59 6.58 -13.62
C VAL A 116 21.02 6.02 -13.71
N ASP A 117 22.03 6.87 -13.56
CA ASP A 117 23.46 6.50 -13.63
C ASP A 117 23.81 5.69 -14.89
N GLU A 118 23.39 6.19 -16.06
CA GLU A 118 23.59 5.54 -17.37
C GLU A 118 22.96 4.14 -17.48
N GLY A 119 21.93 3.87 -16.67
CA GLY A 119 21.22 2.59 -16.67
C GLY A 119 21.72 1.57 -15.66
N ASN A 120 22.71 1.92 -14.83
CA ASN A 120 23.23 1.01 -13.81
C ASN A 120 22.38 1.00 -12.53
N ALA A 121 21.54 2.02 -12.33
CA ALA A 121 20.67 2.14 -11.17
C ALA A 121 19.25 2.54 -11.57
N MET A 122 18.31 2.28 -10.67
CA MET A 122 16.90 2.62 -10.80
C MET A 122 16.45 3.37 -9.54
N MET A 123 15.70 4.45 -9.75
CA MET A 123 14.87 5.04 -8.69
C MET A 123 13.56 4.26 -8.63
N MET A 124 13.22 3.76 -7.44
CA MET A 124 12.08 2.88 -7.20
C MET A 124 11.29 3.34 -5.98
N ALA A 125 9.96 3.22 -6.01
CA ALA A 125 9.11 3.41 -4.85
C ALA A 125 8.42 2.11 -4.43
N TYR A 126 8.50 1.80 -3.13
CA TYR A 126 7.91 0.61 -2.52
C TYR A 126 6.86 1.02 -1.49
N HIS A 127 5.73 0.31 -1.46
CA HIS A 127 4.62 0.57 -0.53
C HIS A 127 4.93 0.09 0.89
N THR A 128 5.83 0.79 1.57
CA THR A 128 6.19 0.49 2.96
C THR A 128 5.19 1.03 3.98
N TYR A 129 4.11 1.69 3.57
CA TYR A 129 3.09 2.15 4.51
C TYR A 129 2.46 0.97 5.27
N LYS A 130 2.24 -0.16 4.59
CA LYS A 130 1.61 -1.36 5.14
C LYS A 130 2.23 -2.62 4.56
N CYS A 131 2.62 -3.56 5.41
CA CYS A 131 3.02 -4.90 5.01
C CYS A 131 1.80 -5.72 4.58
N PRO A 132 1.88 -6.51 3.50
CA PRO A 132 0.81 -7.40 3.04
C PRO A 132 0.31 -8.45 4.05
N HIS A 133 1.04 -8.69 5.14
CA HIS A 133 0.64 -9.64 6.18
C HIS A 133 -0.43 -9.06 7.11
N LEU A 134 0.01 -8.21 8.05
CA LEU A 134 -0.81 -7.62 9.11
C LEU A 134 -0.52 -6.12 9.26
N CYS A 135 -0.24 -5.48 8.12
CA CYS A 135 -0.32 -4.02 7.97
C CYS A 135 0.71 -3.20 8.76
N CYS A 136 1.72 -3.83 9.37
CA CYS A 136 2.86 -3.12 9.96
C CYS A 136 3.70 -2.43 8.89
N LYS A 137 4.40 -1.35 9.23
CA LYS A 137 5.34 -0.66 8.33
C LYS A 137 6.66 -1.43 8.19
N PRO A 138 7.02 -1.94 6.99
CA PRO A 138 8.36 -2.45 6.73
C PRO A 138 9.42 -1.33 6.77
N VAL A 139 10.65 -1.70 7.10
CA VAL A 139 11.78 -0.79 7.25
C VAL A 139 12.95 -1.30 6.42
N PHE A 140 13.61 -0.41 5.69
CA PHE A 140 14.84 -0.75 4.99
C PHE A 140 15.97 -1.05 5.99
N THR A 141 16.68 -2.15 5.76
CA THR A 141 17.77 -2.63 6.61
C THR A 141 18.96 -2.98 5.71
N ALA A 142 20.03 -2.19 5.83
CA ALA A 142 21.20 -2.30 4.97
C ALA A 142 21.94 -3.64 5.17
N GLN A 143 22.04 -4.13 6.39
CA GLN A 143 22.61 -5.45 6.70
C GLN A 143 21.92 -6.03 7.92
N GLY A 144 21.74 -7.34 7.96
CA GLY A 144 21.18 -8.01 9.11
C GLY A 144 21.31 -9.53 9.02
N LYS A 145 20.77 -10.20 10.04
CA LYS A 145 20.71 -11.65 10.11
C LYS A 145 19.27 -12.08 10.36
N SER A 146 18.74 -12.92 9.49
CA SER A 146 17.41 -13.45 9.65
C SER A 146 17.32 -14.30 10.91
N THR A 147 16.31 -14.02 11.75
CA THR A 147 15.99 -14.87 12.90
C THR A 147 15.19 -16.12 12.50
N ILE A 148 14.61 -16.14 11.29
CA ILE A 148 13.85 -17.28 10.77
C ILE A 148 14.81 -18.30 10.15
N SER A 149 15.61 -17.87 9.17
CA SER A 149 16.49 -18.76 8.40
C SER A 149 17.90 -18.86 8.99
N GLY A 150 18.33 -17.89 9.79
CA GLY A 150 19.71 -17.80 10.28
C GLY A 150 20.73 -17.32 9.23
N ASN A 151 20.26 -16.95 8.03
CA ASN A 151 21.10 -16.42 6.96
C ASN A 151 21.34 -14.92 7.15
N ASP A 152 22.52 -14.46 6.73
CA ASP A 152 22.80 -13.02 6.61
C ASP A 152 22.08 -12.46 5.38
N PHE A 153 21.63 -11.22 5.46
CA PHE A 153 20.98 -10.50 4.35
C PHE A 153 21.50 -9.06 4.28
N GLU A 154 21.42 -8.46 3.09
CA GLU A 154 21.83 -7.10 2.84
C GLU A 154 20.81 -6.36 1.99
N ASN A 155 20.60 -5.08 2.27
CA ASN A 155 19.76 -4.14 1.55
C ASN A 155 18.33 -4.64 1.32
N MET A 156 17.66 -5.07 2.39
CA MET A 156 16.32 -5.64 2.34
C MET A 156 15.30 -4.76 3.04
N PHE A 157 14.03 -4.88 2.66
CA PHE A 157 12.93 -4.39 3.49
C PHE A 157 12.53 -5.47 4.50
N LEU A 158 12.62 -5.15 5.79
CA LEU A 158 12.23 -6.04 6.87
C LEU A 158 10.96 -5.50 7.55
N CYS A 159 9.92 -6.34 7.63
CA CYS A 159 8.77 -6.06 8.46
C CYS A 159 9.05 -6.48 9.92
N PRO A 160 9.16 -5.52 10.87
CA PRO A 160 9.64 -5.81 12.21
C PRO A 160 8.65 -6.64 13.05
N CYS A 161 7.37 -6.70 12.66
CA CYS A 161 6.34 -7.38 13.45
C CYS A 161 6.47 -8.91 13.42
N HIS A 162 6.66 -9.48 12.23
CA HIS A 162 6.74 -10.94 12.05
C HIS A 162 7.83 -11.35 11.06
N LEU A 163 8.81 -10.46 10.85
CA LEU A 163 10.06 -10.73 10.14
C LEU A 163 9.88 -11.15 8.67
N SER A 164 8.89 -10.57 7.98
CA SER A 164 8.80 -10.71 6.53
C SER A 164 9.90 -9.91 5.87
N LEU A 165 10.70 -10.56 5.02
CA LEU A 165 11.85 -9.97 4.33
C LEU A 165 11.54 -9.87 2.84
N PHE A 166 11.70 -8.67 2.28
CA PHE A 166 11.41 -8.39 0.88
C PHE A 166 12.66 -7.89 0.17
N ASP A 167 12.91 -8.46 -1.00
CA ASP A 167 14.04 -8.10 -1.87
C ASP A 167 13.64 -6.93 -2.79
N PRO A 168 14.27 -5.75 -2.64
CA PRO A 168 13.97 -4.63 -3.52
C PRO A 168 14.43 -4.85 -4.97
N LEU A 169 15.38 -5.75 -5.24
CA LEU A 169 15.92 -6.01 -6.57
C LEU A 169 15.08 -6.99 -7.37
N ASP A 170 14.54 -8.01 -6.71
CA ASP A 170 13.71 -9.04 -7.36
C ASP A 170 12.24 -8.61 -7.38
N VAL A 171 11.91 -7.68 -8.29
CA VAL A 171 10.51 -7.28 -8.53
C VAL A 171 9.82 -8.34 -9.40
N ILE A 172 8.72 -8.90 -8.90
CA ILE A 172 8.02 -9.98 -9.60
C ILE A 172 6.55 -9.65 -9.80
N LYS A 173 5.99 -10.24 -10.86
CA LYS A 173 4.56 -10.39 -10.99
C LYS A 173 4.07 -11.40 -9.95
N ASN A 174 3.21 -10.95 -9.06
CA ASN A 174 2.68 -11.71 -7.94
C ASN A 174 1.15 -11.75 -7.98
N ILE A 175 0.56 -12.57 -7.12
CA ILE A 175 -0.89 -12.64 -6.93
C ILE A 175 -1.21 -12.27 -5.49
N ASP A 176 -2.02 -11.24 -5.29
CA ASP A 176 -2.38 -10.75 -3.96
C ASP A 176 -3.41 -11.67 -3.26
N GLU A 177 -3.82 -11.32 -2.04
CA GLU A 177 -4.78 -12.11 -1.27
C GLU A 177 -6.20 -12.17 -1.88
N GLN A 178 -6.49 -11.30 -2.86
CA GLN A 178 -7.75 -11.21 -3.58
C GLN A 178 -7.69 -11.88 -4.96
N GLY A 179 -6.53 -12.45 -5.35
CA GLY A 179 -6.34 -13.09 -6.63
C GLY A 179 -5.99 -12.14 -7.79
N ARG A 180 -5.61 -10.89 -7.48
CA ARG A 180 -5.25 -9.87 -8.48
C ARG A 180 -3.76 -9.91 -8.76
N GLU A 181 -3.40 -9.57 -9.99
CA GLU A 181 -2.00 -9.44 -10.39
C GLU A 181 -1.43 -8.12 -9.85
N VAL A 182 -0.28 -8.22 -9.16
CA VAL A 182 0.42 -7.08 -8.57
C VAL A 182 1.91 -7.18 -8.85
N MET A 183 2.56 -6.06 -9.19
CA MET A 183 4.02 -5.99 -9.21
C MET A 183 4.52 -5.71 -7.80
N ALA A 184 5.46 -6.52 -7.33
CA ALA A 184 5.92 -6.46 -5.95
C ALA A 184 7.38 -6.90 -5.80
N ALA A 185 8.11 -6.24 -4.89
CA ALA A 185 9.37 -6.71 -4.36
C ALA A 185 9.18 -8.08 -3.69
N LYS A 186 9.88 -9.09 -4.18
CA LYS A 186 9.65 -10.49 -3.80
C LYS A 186 9.83 -10.73 -2.32
N LEU A 187 8.90 -11.51 -1.77
CA LEU A 187 9.04 -12.07 -0.43
C LEU A 187 10.08 -13.19 -0.43
N LEU A 188 11.12 -13.07 0.38
CA LEU A 188 12.16 -14.09 0.56
C LEU A 188 11.85 -15.01 1.75
N GLU A 189 11.33 -14.44 2.85
CA GLU A 189 11.02 -15.18 4.07
C GLU A 189 9.93 -14.48 4.89
N GLY A 190 9.32 -15.23 5.81
CA GLY A 190 8.30 -14.74 6.74
C GLY A 190 6.86 -14.97 6.28
N PRO A 191 5.88 -14.55 7.08
CA PRO A 191 4.48 -14.96 6.92
C PRO A 191 3.64 -14.09 5.97
N ALA A 192 4.24 -13.11 5.27
CA ALA A 192 3.47 -12.32 4.32
C ALA A 192 2.94 -13.24 3.19
N PRO A 193 1.72 -13.01 2.70
CA PRO A 193 1.14 -13.87 1.68
C PRO A 193 1.77 -13.67 0.29
N TYR A 194 2.35 -12.50 0.04
CA TYR A 194 3.01 -12.12 -1.22
C TYR A 194 4.05 -11.02 -0.98
N GLY A 195 4.68 -10.54 -2.05
CA GLY A 195 5.71 -9.50 -2.03
C GLY A 195 5.20 -8.11 -1.65
N LEU A 196 6.11 -7.17 -1.41
CA LEU A 196 5.79 -5.78 -1.09
C LEU A 196 5.44 -4.99 -2.37
N PRO A 197 4.22 -4.46 -2.53
CA PRO A 197 3.83 -3.76 -3.74
C PRO A 197 4.74 -2.58 -4.08
N VAL A 198 4.98 -2.39 -5.38
CA VAL A 198 5.69 -1.21 -5.88
C VAL A 198 4.69 -0.15 -6.35
N VAL A 199 5.08 1.11 -6.24
CA VAL A 199 4.33 2.24 -6.82
C VAL A 199 5.14 2.75 -8.00
N PRO A 200 4.58 2.74 -9.23
CA PRO A 200 5.30 3.29 -10.37
C PRO A 200 5.58 4.78 -10.16
N ILE A 201 6.75 5.24 -10.57
CA ILE A 201 7.14 6.65 -10.43
C ILE A 201 7.57 7.27 -11.77
N ALA A 202 7.50 8.59 -11.84
CA ALA A 202 8.01 9.37 -12.96
C ALA A 202 8.65 10.67 -12.48
N GLU A 203 9.36 11.35 -13.38
CA GLU A 203 9.87 12.70 -13.14
C GLU A 203 8.96 13.72 -13.80
N LYS A 204 8.65 14.79 -13.07
CA LYS A 204 7.87 15.92 -13.56
C LYS A 204 8.37 17.21 -12.93
N ASP A 205 8.59 18.23 -13.76
CA ASP A 205 9.02 19.57 -13.33
C ASP A 205 10.27 19.58 -12.42
N GLY A 206 11.18 18.62 -12.61
CA GLY A 206 12.42 18.46 -11.83
C GLY A 206 12.23 17.84 -10.44
N GLY A 207 11.10 17.16 -10.20
CA GLY A 207 10.81 16.40 -9.00
C GLY A 207 10.21 15.03 -9.31
N LEU A 208 10.26 14.14 -8.32
CA LEU A 208 9.70 12.80 -8.44
C LEU A 208 8.21 12.81 -8.09
N ILE A 209 7.42 12.10 -8.88
CA ILE A 209 5.98 11.89 -8.68
C ILE A 209 5.67 10.41 -8.59
N GLY A 210 4.66 10.06 -7.79
CA GLY A 210 4.06 8.72 -7.83
C GLY A 210 2.93 8.68 -8.87
N LEU A 211 2.85 7.60 -9.64
CA LEU A 211 1.81 7.39 -10.65
C LEU A 211 0.61 6.65 -10.04
N THR A 212 -0.59 7.06 -10.43
CA THR A 212 -1.86 6.49 -9.96
C THR A 212 -2.38 5.35 -10.84
N THR A 213 -1.58 4.87 -11.80
CA THR A 213 -1.98 3.86 -12.79
C THR A 213 -2.36 2.51 -12.19
N HIS A 214 -1.83 2.20 -10.99
CA HIS A 214 -2.00 0.91 -10.32
C HIS A 214 -2.31 1.06 -8.83
N LEU A 215 -3.16 2.03 -8.45
CA LEU A 215 -3.59 2.20 -7.06
C LEU A 215 -4.28 0.94 -6.51
N ASP A 216 -4.89 0.13 -7.38
CA ASP A 216 -5.55 -1.11 -6.99
C ASP A 216 -4.60 -2.12 -6.33
N TRP A 217 -3.30 -2.11 -6.67
CA TRP A 217 -2.27 -2.93 -6.03
C TRP A 217 -2.11 -2.65 -4.54
N LEU A 218 -2.54 -1.47 -4.09
CA LEU A 218 -2.42 -1.02 -2.72
C LEU A 218 -3.71 -1.27 -1.92
N LYS A 219 -4.75 -1.86 -2.52
CA LYS A 219 -6.03 -2.18 -1.86
C LYS A 219 -5.93 -3.44 -1.01
N TYR A 220 -5.19 -3.36 0.08
CA TYR A 220 -5.14 -4.38 1.12
C TYR A 220 -5.13 -3.71 2.48
N CYS A 221 -5.26 -4.48 3.57
CA CYS A 221 -5.19 -3.90 4.92
C CYS A 221 -6.23 -2.80 5.19
N GLY A 222 -7.46 -3.01 4.70
CA GLY A 222 -8.57 -2.06 4.83
C GLY A 222 -8.40 -0.79 4.01
N GLN A 223 -7.51 -0.79 3.02
CA GLN A 223 -7.46 0.23 1.97
C GLN A 223 -8.40 -0.18 0.83
N GLY A 224 -9.32 0.72 0.45
CA GLY A 224 -10.37 0.46 -0.54
C GLY A 224 -11.69 0.06 0.11
#